data_AF-A0A8S0SLN9-F1
#
_entry.id   AF-A0A8S0SLN9-F1
#
_cell.length_a   1.000
_cell.length_b   1.000
_cell.length_c   1.000
_cell.angle_alpha   90.00
_cell.angle_beta   90.00
_cell.angle_gamma   90.00
#
_symmetry.space_group_name_H-M   'P 1'
#
loop_
_entity.id
_entity.type
_entity.pdbx_description
1 polymer ?
#
loop_
_entity_poly.entity_id
_entity_poly.type
_entity_poly.pdbx_seq_one_letter_code
_entity_poly.pdbx_strand_id
1 'polypeptide(L)'
;MLDVVLLNTKIKGHIAVSGMISWYNLEQPEGVHNLFYIVIKRIRMEGLFVPDFYHLYPKFLEMMLSRIKEGKIASIEDIVEGLESAPAALVGLSSGRNVGKQVMVVPREESIS
;
A
#
# COMPACT_ATOMS: atom_id res chain seq x y z
N MET A 1 14.08 -0.71 7.60
CA MET A 1 13.52 -1.98 7.09
C MET A 1 14.14 -2.42 5.76
N LEU A 2 14.24 -1.55 4.75
CA LEU A 2 14.84 -1.89 3.44
C LEU A 2 16.29 -2.39 3.55
N ASP A 3 17.09 -1.81 4.45
CA ASP A 3 18.47 -2.26 4.68
C ASP A 3 18.59 -3.74 5.05
N VAL A 4 17.67 -4.26 5.88
CA VAL A 4 17.64 -5.68 6.25
C VAL A 4 17.19 -6.54 5.08
N VAL A 5 16.23 -6.05 4.28
CA VAL A 5 15.78 -6.76 3.07
C VAL A 5 16.93 -6.94 2.08
N LEU A 6 17.72 -5.90 1.82
CA LEU A 6 18.88 -5.98 0.91
C LEU A 6 19.89 -7.07 1.33
N LEU A 7 20.14 -7.22 2.64
CA LEU A 7 20.98 -8.28 3.21
C LEU A 7 20.40 -9.70 2.99
N ASN A 8 19.09 -9.84 2.91
CA ASN A 8 18.40 -11.15 2.87
C ASN A 8 17.82 -11.52 1.50
N THR A 9 17.77 -10.58 0.55
CA THR A 9 17.32 -10.84 -0.82
C THR A 9 18.22 -11.90 -1.48
N LYS A 10 17.62 -12.81 -2.25
CA LYS A 10 18.34 -13.82 -3.04
C LYS A 10 19.12 -13.17 -4.19
N ILE A 11 20.13 -13.87 -4.72
CA ILE A 11 20.81 -13.45 -5.96
C ILE A 11 19.75 -13.39 -7.08
N LYS A 12 19.76 -12.30 -7.86
CA LYS A 12 18.76 -11.96 -8.89
C LYS A 12 17.35 -11.76 -8.34
N GLY A 13 17.21 -11.38 -7.06
CA GLY A 13 15.93 -11.03 -6.47
C GLY A 13 15.33 -9.73 -7.04
N HIS A 14 14.02 -9.56 -6.84
CA HIS A 14 13.28 -8.40 -7.29
C HIS A 14 12.64 -7.69 -6.10
N ILE A 15 12.77 -6.37 -6.04
CA ILE A 15 12.14 -5.50 -5.04
C ILE A 15 11.26 -4.50 -5.81
N ALA A 16 9.95 -4.66 -5.68
CA ALA A 16 8.97 -3.70 -6.17
C ALA A 16 8.79 -2.59 -5.13
N VAL A 17 9.10 -1.35 -5.50
CA VAL A 17 9.02 -0.18 -4.63
C VAL A 17 7.72 0.55 -4.91
N SER A 18 6.67 0.22 -4.15
CA SER A 18 5.36 0.88 -4.24
C SER A 18 5.25 2.14 -3.39
N GLY A 19 6.11 2.28 -2.38
CA GLY A 19 6.08 3.40 -1.43
C GLY A 19 7.09 3.23 -0.30
N MET A 20 7.21 4.28 0.51
CA MET A 20 8.14 4.37 1.64
C MET A 20 7.44 5.02 2.84
N ILE A 21 6.38 4.38 3.35
CA ILE A 21 5.51 4.97 4.38
C ILE A 21 6.25 5.43 5.64
N SER A 22 7.35 4.77 6.00
CA SER A 22 8.22 5.16 7.11
C SER A 22 8.92 6.50 6.92
N TRP A 23 8.97 7.04 5.70
CA TRP A 23 9.65 8.31 5.38
C TRP A 23 8.69 9.49 5.22
N TYR A 24 7.41 9.26 4.94
CA TYR A 24 6.50 10.33 4.49
C TYR A 24 6.30 11.47 5.50
N ASN A 25 6.46 11.20 6.80
CA ASN A 25 6.25 12.19 7.87
C ASN A 25 7.56 12.62 8.55
N LEU A 26 8.72 12.30 7.98
CA LEU A 26 10.02 12.68 8.52
C LEU A 26 10.58 13.90 7.79
N GLU A 27 11.09 14.88 8.53
CA GLU A 27 11.81 16.02 7.93
C GLU A 27 13.13 15.59 7.28
N GLN A 28 13.81 14.61 7.87
CA GLN A 28 15.05 14.02 7.36
C GLN A 28 14.95 12.49 7.45
N PRO A 29 14.69 11.80 6.33
CA PRO A 29 14.65 10.34 6.34
C PRO A 29 16.04 9.75 6.53
N GLU A 30 16.11 8.63 7.25
CA GLU A 30 17.34 7.85 7.37
C GLU A 30 17.80 7.32 6.01
N GLY A 31 19.11 7.36 5.76
CA GLY A 31 19.71 6.80 4.55
C GLY A 31 19.59 5.29 4.45
N VAL A 32 19.70 4.75 3.23
CA VAL A 32 19.82 3.30 2.98
C VAL A 32 21.30 2.95 2.86
N HIS A 33 21.79 2.09 3.74
CA HIS A 33 23.22 1.82 3.92
C HIS A 33 23.72 0.60 3.12
N ASN A 34 22.84 -0.34 2.79
CA ASN A 34 23.20 -1.63 2.19
C ASN A 34 22.98 -1.69 0.66
N LEU A 35 22.96 -0.55 -0.03
CA LEU A 35 22.71 -0.49 -1.48
C LEU A 35 23.72 -1.29 -2.31
N PHE A 36 24.95 -1.50 -1.81
CA PHE A 36 25.95 -2.33 -2.49
C PHE A 36 25.48 -3.76 -2.76
N TYR A 37 24.54 -4.28 -1.95
CA TYR A 37 23.92 -5.58 -2.18
C TYR A 37 23.15 -5.66 -3.49
N ILE A 38 22.67 -4.54 -4.03
CA ILE A 38 22.06 -4.49 -5.36
C ILE A 38 23.05 -4.96 -6.41
N VAL A 39 24.31 -4.52 -6.32
CA VAL A 39 25.39 -4.91 -7.24
C VAL A 39 25.76 -6.37 -7.03
N ILE A 40 26.21 -6.72 -5.82
CA ILE A 40 26.75 -8.07 -5.57
C ILE A 40 25.69 -9.16 -5.66
N LYS A 41 24.41 -8.86 -5.52
CA LYS A 41 23.32 -9.83 -5.72
C LYS A 41 22.56 -9.63 -7.01
N ARG A 42 22.86 -8.61 -7.83
CA ARG A 42 22.14 -8.29 -9.08
C ARG A 42 20.63 -8.14 -8.85
N ILE A 43 20.27 -7.41 -7.81
CA ILE A 43 18.87 -7.17 -7.44
C ILE A 43 18.27 -6.19 -8.45
N ARG A 44 17.06 -6.45 -8.94
CA ARG A 44 16.25 -5.44 -9.63
C ARG A 44 15.39 -4.74 -8.60
N MET A 45 15.65 -3.47 -8.34
CA MET A 45 14.81 -2.61 -7.50
C MET A 45 14.13 -1.57 -8.38
N GLU A 46 12.81 -1.56 -8.44
CA GLU A 46 12.04 -0.78 -9.42
C GLU A 46 10.81 -0.14 -8.79
N GLY A 47 10.60 1.14 -9.08
CA GLY A 47 9.41 1.87 -8.67
C GLY A 47 8.16 1.37 -9.39
N LEU A 48 7.06 1.26 -8.67
CA LEU A 48 5.75 0.99 -9.24
C LEU A 48 4.82 2.17 -8.97
N PHE A 49 4.25 2.74 -10.04
CA PHE A 49 3.28 3.80 -9.95
C PHE A 49 1.98 3.37 -10.63
N VAL A 50 0.91 3.24 -9.84
CA VAL A 50 -0.36 2.66 -10.29
C VAL A 50 -0.93 3.31 -11.56
N PRO A 51 -0.88 4.65 -11.74
CA PRO A 51 -1.39 5.29 -12.95
C PRO A 51 -0.80 4.76 -14.27
N ASP A 52 0.46 4.31 -14.28
CA ASP A 52 1.11 3.75 -15.46
C ASP A 52 0.42 2.47 -15.96
N PHE A 53 -0.34 1.80 -15.08
CA PHE A 53 -0.98 0.50 -15.32
C PHE A 53 -2.50 0.57 -15.46
N TYR A 54 -3.12 1.76 -15.49
CA TYR A 54 -4.59 1.84 -15.58
C TYR A 54 -5.18 1.24 -16.85
N HIS A 55 -4.40 1.11 -17.92
CA HIS A 55 -4.80 0.38 -19.12
C HIS A 55 -5.09 -1.12 -18.84
N LEU A 56 -4.58 -1.68 -17.74
CA LEU A 56 -4.86 -3.06 -17.29
C LEU A 56 -6.08 -3.17 -16.37
N TYR A 57 -6.65 -2.04 -15.92
CA TYR A 57 -7.71 -2.02 -14.93
C TYR A 57 -8.95 -2.86 -15.29
N PRO A 58 -9.47 -2.84 -16.54
CA PRO A 58 -10.62 -3.68 -16.90
C PRO A 58 -10.35 -5.17 -16.69
N LYS A 59 -9.17 -5.64 -17.11
CA LYS A 59 -8.74 -7.04 -16.96
C LYS A 59 -8.51 -7.40 -15.48
N PHE A 60 -7.93 -6.49 -14.72
CA PHE A 60 -7.75 -6.65 -13.28
C PHE A 60 -9.09 -6.81 -12.56
N LEU A 61 -10.06 -5.96 -12.89
CA LEU A 61 -11.38 -5.96 -12.27
C LEU A 61 -12.11 -7.29 -12.52
N GLU A 62 -12.13 -7.77 -13.77
CA GLU A 62 -12.74 -9.06 -14.12
C GLU A 62 -12.13 -10.22 -13.30
N MET A 63 -10.80 -10.29 -13.26
CA MET A 63 -10.08 -11.33 -12.51
C MET A 63 -10.36 -11.26 -11.00
N MET A 64 -10.31 -10.06 -10.42
CA MET A 64 -10.46 -9.88 -8.97
C MET A 64 -11.88 -10.13 -8.51
N LEU A 65 -12.90 -9.66 -9.24
CA LEU A 65 -14.30 -9.90 -8.92
C LEU A 65 -14.62 -11.40 -8.89
N SER A 66 -14.09 -12.16 -9.85
CA SER A 66 -14.24 -13.62 -9.86
C SER A 66 -13.62 -14.25 -8.61
N ARG A 67 -12.37 -13.91 -8.28
CA ARG A 67 -11.66 -14.46 -7.11
C ARG A 67 -12.30 -14.09 -5.77
N ILE A 68 -12.87 -12.90 -5.66
CA ILE A 68 -13.61 -12.47 -4.46
C ILE A 68 -14.89 -13.29 -4.31
N LYS A 69 -15.68 -13.43 -5.39
CA LYS A 69 -16.91 -14.25 -5.38
C LYS A 69 -16.64 -15.72 -5.05
N GLU A 70 -15.49 -16.24 -5.49
CA GLU A 70 -15.02 -17.60 -5.18
C GLU A 70 -14.44 -17.74 -3.76
N GLY A 71 -14.34 -16.67 -2.98
CA GLY A 71 -13.74 -16.67 -1.64
C GLY A 71 -12.23 -16.87 -1.62
N LYS A 72 -11.55 -16.77 -2.77
CA LYS A 72 -10.08 -16.93 -2.89
C LYS A 72 -9.31 -15.69 -2.46
N ILE A 73 -9.99 -14.54 -2.36
CA ILE A 73 -9.43 -13.27 -1.89
C ILE A 73 -10.41 -12.70 -0.87
N ALA A 74 -9.90 -12.39 0.32
CA ALA A 74 -10.64 -11.71 1.39
C ALA A 74 -10.15 -10.25 1.51
N SER A 75 -11.08 -9.34 1.79
CA SER A 75 -10.78 -7.95 2.18
C SER A 75 -10.98 -7.82 3.69
N ILE A 76 -10.02 -7.21 4.37
CA ILE A 76 -10.17 -6.79 5.77
C ILE A 76 -10.23 -5.28 5.74
N GLU A 77 -11.29 -4.73 6.32
CA GLU A 77 -11.58 -3.30 6.31
C GLU A 77 -11.68 -2.79 7.74
N ASP A 78 -11.08 -1.63 7.98
CA ASP A 78 -11.20 -0.85 9.20
C ASP A 78 -12.15 0.31 8.91
N ILE A 79 -13.38 0.21 9.42
CA ILE A 79 -14.48 1.10 9.05
C ILE A 79 -14.71 2.13 10.16
N VAL A 80 -14.65 3.40 9.79
CA VAL A 80 -15.09 4.53 10.63
C VAL A 80 -16.33 5.18 10.03
N GLU A 81 -17.20 5.70 10.88
CA GLU A 81 -18.43 6.39 10.46
C GLU A 81 -18.26 7.90 10.62
N GLY A 82 -18.86 8.65 9.70
CA GLY A 82 -18.92 10.11 9.74
C GLY A 82 -17.66 10.79 9.21
N LEU A 83 -17.86 11.95 8.58
CA LEU A 83 -16.78 12.74 8.00
C LEU A 83 -15.88 13.35 9.09
N GLU A 84 -16.44 13.60 10.25
CA GLU A 84 -15.77 14.06 11.47
C GLU A 84 -14.66 13.11 11.94
N SER A 85 -14.78 11.81 11.62
CA SER A 85 -13.79 10.79 11.96
C SER A 85 -12.59 10.78 11.01
N ALA A 86 -12.70 11.42 9.83
CA ALA A 86 -11.67 11.38 8.78
C ALA A 86 -10.28 11.81 9.24
N PRO A 87 -10.10 12.93 9.97
CA PRO A 87 -8.78 13.38 10.41
C PRO A 87 -8.12 12.36 11.34
N ALA A 88 -8.88 11.83 12.30
CA ALA A 88 -8.37 10.86 13.28
C ALA A 88 -7.99 9.52 12.62
N ALA A 89 -8.80 9.07 11.65
CA ALA A 89 -8.55 7.86 10.86
C ALA A 89 -7.31 8.02 9.97
N LEU A 90 -7.13 9.17 9.31
CA LEU A 90 -5.97 9.46 8.47
C LEU A 90 -4.66 9.52 9.27
N VAL A 91 -4.67 10.16 10.45
CA VAL A 91 -3.52 10.13 11.38
C VAL A 91 -3.28 8.70 11.90
N GLY A 92 -4.34 7.92 12.05
CA GLY A 92 -4.27 6.49 12.40
C GLY A 92 -3.46 5.67 11.42
N LEU A 93 -3.62 5.93 10.11
CA LEU A 93 -2.86 5.25 9.05
C LEU A 93 -1.34 5.40 9.24
N SER A 94 -0.90 6.61 9.56
CA SER A 94 0.53 6.91 9.74
C SER A 94 1.12 6.29 11.01
N SER A 95 0.29 5.98 11.99
CA SER A 95 0.68 5.36 13.26
C SER A 95 0.42 3.85 13.30
N GLY A 96 -0.06 3.27 12.19
CA GLY A 96 -0.36 1.84 12.09
C GLY A 96 -1.54 1.39 12.94
N ARG A 97 -2.47 2.28 13.27
CA ARG A 97 -3.66 1.94 14.09
C ARG A 97 -4.69 1.11 13.33
N ASN A 98 -4.73 1.22 12.01
CA ASN A 98 -5.72 0.56 11.19
C ASN A 98 -5.46 -0.94 11.05
N VAL A 99 -6.51 -1.76 11.13
CA VAL A 99 -6.46 -3.19 10.82
C VAL A 99 -7.07 -3.46 9.46
N GLY A 100 -6.22 -3.54 8.43
CA GLY A 100 -6.66 -3.67 7.04
C GLY A 100 -6.87 -2.32 6.35
N LYS A 101 -7.76 -2.27 5.36
CA LYS A 101 -8.02 -1.06 4.59
C LYS A 101 -8.89 -0.10 5.39
N GLN A 102 -8.36 1.09 5.71
CA GLN A 102 -9.17 2.16 6.28
C GLN A 102 -10.24 2.62 5.27
N VAL A 103 -11.50 2.55 5.69
CA VAL A 103 -12.69 3.00 4.95
C VAL A 103 -13.48 3.94 5.85
N MET A 104 -14.04 4.98 5.26
CA MET A 104 -14.94 5.89 5.95
C MET A 104 -16.32 5.82 5.29
N VAL A 105 -17.34 5.59 6.10
CA VAL A 105 -18.73 5.63 5.66
C VAL A 105 -19.26 7.03 5.90
N VAL A 106 -19.56 7.73 4.81
CA VAL A 106 -20.27 9.01 4.85
C VAL A 106 -21.76 8.70 4.74
N PRO A 107 -22.61 9.22 5.67
CA PRO A 107 -24.05 9.10 5.54
C PRO A 107 -24.50 9.66 4.19
N ARG A 108 -25.45 8.99 3.53
CA ARG A 108 -26.11 9.58 2.36
C ARG A 108 -26.90 10.79 2.84
N GLU A 109 -26.76 11.94 2.19
CA GLU A 109 -27.76 13.00 2.30
C GLU A 109 -29.11 12.37 1.99
N GLU A 110 -30.01 12.34 2.97
CA GLU A 110 -31.42 12.18 2.66
C GLU A 110 -31.76 13.34 1.74
N SER A 111 -32.07 13.03 0.49
CA SER A 111 -32.66 13.97 -0.43
C SER A 111 -33.85 14.60 0.27
N ILE A 112 -33.68 15.84 0.72
CA ILE A 112 -34.74 16.68 1.29
C ILE A 112 -35.82 16.74 0.20
N SER A 113 -36.86 15.94 0.38
CA SER A 113 -38.11 16.03 -0.36
C SER A 113 -38.98 17.12 0.24
#